data_AF-A0A2V5ML79-F1
#
_entry.id   AF-A0A2V5ML79-F1
#
_cell.length_a   1.000
_cell.length_b   1.000
_cell.length_c   1.000
_cell.angle_alpha   90.00
_cell.angle_beta   90.00
_cell.angle_gamma   90.00
#
_symmetry.space_group_name_H-M   'P 1'
#
loop_
_entity.id
_entity.type
_entity.pdbx_description
1 polymer ?
#
loop_
_entity_poly.entity_id
_entity_poly.type
_entity_poly.pdbx_seq_one_letter_code
_entity_poly.pdbx_strand_id
1 'polypeptide(L)'
;MDVRTDLFSLGMTLWFLMEGRAPESGSSAEIAASRLNRENYAARLPANLPLPFREVLGRLLEKDRKNRFATAADVFTALNACAAALGFRRARDYTDPAAALGWEDAEATESGALDFTKLEPAELESVEAGLSSQYTIVARINEDFTGLNYVAEEVQKKGTMSILHVLHPMFLRDESALERFRVHIAQLMRVDVAEIVRPKAIKRYSDYVAVISEKPEGIDLLSVLRTEGTVPLVEAAPLLEKIADVCDRVCAARLPGAQLAPARIFVERSNGGLSKVQIRLCPRFLAVSEAPELAR
;
A
#
# COMPACT_ATOMS: atom_id res chain seq x y z
N MET A 1 -5.80 3.85 -13.55
CA MET A 1 -6.09 2.83 -12.54
C MET A 1 -7.33 2.14 -13.02
N ASP A 2 -7.35 0.82 -13.01
CA ASP A 2 -8.63 0.17 -12.80
C ASP A 2 -8.76 0.02 -11.28
N VAL A 3 -9.49 0.95 -10.63
CA VAL A 3 -9.76 0.94 -9.18
C VAL A 3 -10.20 -0.46 -8.71
N ARG A 4 -10.84 -1.23 -9.61
CA ARG A 4 -11.35 -2.57 -9.38
C ARG A 4 -10.25 -3.63 -9.17
N THR A 5 -8.99 -3.31 -9.44
CA THR A 5 -7.83 -4.15 -9.07
C THR A 5 -7.47 -3.99 -7.60
N ASP A 6 -7.50 -2.76 -7.08
CA ASP A 6 -7.31 -2.50 -5.65
C ASP A 6 -8.49 -3.07 -4.84
N LEU A 7 -9.72 -2.99 -5.38
CA LEU A 7 -10.90 -3.61 -4.76
C LEU A 7 -10.78 -5.14 -4.72
N PHE A 8 -10.23 -5.78 -5.75
CA PHE A 8 -9.96 -7.22 -5.72
C PHE A 8 -8.93 -7.58 -4.64
N SER A 9 -7.87 -6.76 -4.53
CA SER A 9 -6.84 -6.94 -3.50
C SER A 9 -7.40 -6.77 -2.09
N LEU A 10 -8.30 -5.80 -1.89
CA LEU A 10 -9.07 -5.65 -0.65
C LEU A 10 -9.89 -6.90 -0.35
N GLY A 11 -10.58 -7.47 -1.34
CA GLY A 11 -11.32 -8.73 -1.20
C GLY A 11 -10.42 -9.89 -0.74
N MET A 12 -9.22 -10.01 -1.30
CA MET A 12 -8.25 -11.05 -0.89
C MET A 12 -7.75 -10.82 0.54
N THR A 13 -7.55 -9.57 0.95
CA THR A 13 -7.22 -9.22 2.34
C THR A 13 -8.35 -9.62 3.28
N LEU A 14 -9.60 -9.29 2.96
CA LEU A 14 -10.77 -9.67 3.77
C LEU A 14 -10.91 -11.18 3.89
N TRP A 15 -10.67 -11.93 2.80
CA TRP A 15 -10.61 -13.39 2.85
C TRP A 15 -9.57 -13.87 3.86
N PHE A 16 -8.33 -13.36 3.74
CA PHE A 16 -7.22 -13.79 4.59
C PHE A 16 -7.51 -13.50 6.07
N LEU A 17 -8.12 -12.35 6.37
CA LEU A 17 -8.51 -11.99 7.74
C LEU A 17 -9.52 -12.96 8.35
N MET A 18 -10.38 -13.57 7.53
CA MET A 18 -11.36 -14.56 8.01
C MET A 18 -10.78 -15.96 8.14
N GLU A 19 -10.03 -16.40 7.12
CA GLU A 19 -9.60 -17.80 6.99
C GLU A 19 -8.18 -18.05 7.54
N GLY A 20 -7.43 -17.00 7.87
CA GLY A 20 -6.02 -17.06 8.28
C GLY A 20 -5.07 -17.52 7.18
N ARG A 21 -5.57 -17.73 5.96
CA ARG A 21 -4.82 -18.21 4.80
C ARG A 21 -5.42 -17.68 3.51
N ALA A 22 -4.60 -17.53 2.48
CA ALA A 22 -5.07 -17.18 1.14
C ALA A 22 -5.88 -18.35 0.54
N PRO A 23 -6.85 -18.08 -0.35
CA PRO A 23 -7.58 -19.15 -1.04
C PRO A 23 -6.62 -19.98 -1.90
N GLU A 24 -5.57 -19.38 -2.43
CA GLU A 24 -4.56 -20.04 -3.26
C GLU A 24 -3.24 -20.07 -2.49
N SER A 25 -2.59 -21.23 -2.47
CA SER A 25 -1.29 -21.44 -1.83
C SER A 25 -0.36 -22.16 -2.79
N GLY A 26 0.87 -21.69 -2.93
CA GLY A 26 1.86 -22.25 -3.85
C GLY A 26 2.87 -21.21 -4.28
N SER A 27 3.72 -21.59 -5.24
CA SER A 27 4.59 -20.69 -5.99
C SER A 27 3.82 -19.58 -6.70
N SER A 28 4.52 -18.51 -7.07
CA SER A 28 3.95 -17.39 -7.85
C SER A 28 3.31 -17.86 -9.17
N ALA A 29 3.88 -18.88 -9.81
CA ALA A 29 3.36 -19.50 -11.01
C ALA A 29 2.05 -20.27 -10.75
N GLU A 30 1.94 -21.00 -9.63
CA GLU A 30 0.72 -21.72 -9.25
C GLU A 30 -0.41 -20.75 -8.89
N ILE A 31 -0.10 -19.66 -8.17
CA ILE A 31 -1.06 -18.60 -7.84
C ILE A 31 -1.49 -17.84 -9.11
N ALA A 32 -0.60 -17.60 -10.06
CA ALA A 32 -0.95 -17.00 -11.35
C ALA A 32 -1.82 -17.95 -12.19
N ALA A 33 -1.51 -19.25 -12.20
CA ALA A 33 -2.28 -20.27 -12.91
C ALA A 33 -3.67 -20.46 -12.29
N SER A 34 -3.82 -20.39 -10.97
CA SER A 34 -5.13 -20.53 -10.33
C SER A 34 -6.05 -19.32 -10.55
N ARG A 35 -5.48 -18.14 -10.82
CA ARG A 35 -6.23 -16.98 -11.31
C ARG A 35 -6.84 -17.21 -12.69
N LEU A 36 -6.25 -18.08 -13.52
CA LEU A 36 -6.78 -18.52 -14.82
C LEU A 36 -7.84 -19.63 -14.70
N ASN A 37 -7.95 -20.28 -13.55
CA ASN A 37 -8.96 -21.32 -13.30
C ASN A 37 -10.38 -20.71 -13.38
N ARG A 38 -11.39 -21.48 -13.79
CA ARG A 38 -12.78 -20.98 -13.96
C ARG A 38 -13.62 -20.95 -12.69
N GLU A 39 -13.16 -21.56 -11.60
CA GLU A 39 -13.93 -21.60 -10.35
C GLU A 39 -14.07 -20.21 -9.71
N ASN A 40 -15.29 -19.86 -9.30
CA ASN A 40 -15.62 -18.61 -8.63
C ASN A 40 -15.23 -18.69 -7.14
N TYR A 41 -14.52 -17.69 -6.62
CA TYR A 41 -14.17 -17.59 -5.21
C TYR A 41 -15.39 -17.59 -4.29
N ALA A 42 -16.53 -17.07 -4.75
CA ALA A 42 -17.78 -17.08 -3.99
C ALA A 42 -18.24 -18.49 -3.59
N ALA A 43 -18.01 -19.49 -4.44
CA ALA A 43 -18.37 -20.89 -4.17
C ALA A 43 -17.49 -21.53 -3.08
N ARG A 44 -16.32 -20.94 -2.82
CA ARG A 44 -15.35 -21.43 -1.85
C ARG A 44 -15.48 -20.74 -0.48
N LEU A 45 -16.36 -19.73 -0.37
CA LEU A 45 -16.58 -19.02 0.87
C LEU A 45 -17.25 -19.93 1.92
N PRO A 46 -16.87 -19.82 3.20
CA PRO A 46 -17.41 -20.65 4.26
C PRO A 46 -18.93 -20.58 4.34
N ALA A 47 -19.62 -21.72 4.54
CA ALA A 47 -21.08 -21.79 4.59
C ALA A 47 -21.71 -21.03 5.77
N ASN A 48 -20.95 -20.85 6.85
CA ASN A 48 -21.35 -20.07 8.03
C ASN A 48 -21.21 -18.56 7.87
N LEU A 49 -20.65 -18.08 6.75
CA LEU A 49 -20.54 -16.65 6.49
C LEU A 49 -21.93 -16.03 6.30
N PRO A 50 -22.28 -14.92 6.98
CA PRO A 50 -23.56 -14.26 6.80
C PRO A 50 -23.78 -13.86 5.33
N LEU A 51 -24.98 -14.12 4.81
CA LEU A 51 -25.30 -13.90 3.40
C LEU A 51 -24.95 -12.49 2.90
N PRO A 52 -25.28 -11.39 3.62
CA PRO A 52 -24.95 -10.03 3.17
C PRO A 52 -23.44 -9.80 2.98
N PHE A 53 -22.62 -10.41 3.84
CA PHE A 53 -21.17 -10.27 3.73
C PHE A 53 -20.59 -11.17 2.64
N ARG A 54 -21.14 -12.38 2.47
CA ARG A 54 -20.77 -13.28 1.37
C ARG A 54 -20.99 -12.63 0.01
N GLU A 55 -22.08 -11.89 -0.17
CA GLU A 55 -22.39 -11.17 -1.41
C GLU A 55 -21.37 -10.07 -1.72
N VAL A 56 -21.03 -9.24 -0.73
CA VAL A 56 -20.01 -8.19 -0.88
C VAL A 56 -18.66 -8.80 -1.24
N LEU A 57 -18.23 -9.82 -0.49
CA LEU A 57 -16.94 -10.43 -0.70
C LEU A 57 -16.86 -11.20 -2.04
N GLY A 58 -17.93 -11.90 -2.40
CA GLY A 58 -18.04 -12.58 -3.70
C GLY A 58 -17.88 -11.59 -4.85
N ARG A 59 -18.51 -10.41 -4.77
CA ARG A 59 -18.43 -9.37 -5.79
C ARG A 59 -17.07 -8.68 -5.84
N LEU A 60 -16.39 -8.48 -4.71
CA LEU A 60 -15.00 -8.00 -4.68
C LEU A 60 -14.05 -8.99 -5.38
N LEU A 61 -14.29 -10.28 -5.19
CA LEU A 61 -13.47 -11.38 -5.70
C LEU A 61 -13.89 -11.88 -7.09
N GLU A 62 -14.81 -11.20 -7.78
CA GLU A 62 -15.18 -11.54 -9.14
C GLU A 62 -13.95 -11.55 -10.06
N LYS A 63 -13.81 -12.59 -10.90
CA LYS A 63 -12.62 -12.69 -11.77
C LYS A 63 -12.68 -11.69 -12.92
N ASP A 64 -13.87 -11.45 -13.46
CA ASP A 64 -14.08 -10.37 -14.43
C ASP A 64 -14.25 -9.03 -13.69
N ARG A 65 -13.31 -8.11 -13.94
CA ARG A 65 -13.35 -6.73 -13.42
C ARG A 65 -14.62 -5.97 -13.80
N LYS A 66 -15.36 -6.38 -14.85
CA LYS A 66 -16.65 -5.79 -15.21
C LYS A 66 -17.76 -6.13 -14.21
N ASN A 67 -17.65 -7.26 -13.54
CA ASN A 67 -18.64 -7.74 -12.57
C ASN A 67 -18.35 -7.28 -11.13
N ARG A 68 -17.14 -6.75 -10.90
CA ARG A 68 -16.76 -6.14 -9.63
C ARG A 68 -17.50 -4.82 -9.38
N PHE A 69 -17.40 -4.34 -8.14
CA PHE A 69 -17.73 -2.95 -7.81
C PHE A 69 -16.93 -1.99 -8.69
N ALA A 70 -17.55 -0.90 -9.12
CA ALA A 70 -16.89 0.05 -10.01
C ALA A 70 -15.97 1.00 -9.23
N THR A 71 -16.35 1.36 -8.01
CA THR A 71 -15.67 2.35 -7.17
C THR A 71 -15.54 1.90 -5.71
N ALA A 72 -14.64 2.54 -4.96
CA ALA A 72 -14.54 2.36 -3.52
C ALA A 72 -15.81 2.82 -2.78
N ALA A 73 -16.49 3.85 -3.29
CA ALA A 73 -17.78 4.32 -2.74
C ALA A 73 -18.87 3.25 -2.84
N ASP A 74 -18.91 2.48 -3.94
CA ASP A 74 -19.86 1.37 -4.08
C ASP A 74 -19.58 0.26 -3.05
N VAL A 75 -18.31 -0.04 -2.81
CA VAL A 75 -17.88 -1.02 -1.79
C VAL A 75 -18.24 -0.54 -0.40
N PHE A 76 -17.95 0.72 -0.10
CA PHE A 76 -18.28 1.35 1.18
C PHE A 76 -19.78 1.31 1.46
N THR A 77 -20.60 1.67 0.46
CA THR A 77 -22.06 1.59 0.53
C THR A 77 -22.53 0.16 0.81
N ALA A 78 -21.98 -0.82 0.08
CA ALA A 78 -22.33 -2.22 0.24
C ALA A 78 -21.92 -2.79 1.60
N LEU A 79 -20.73 -2.42 2.12
CA LEU A 79 -20.28 -2.79 3.46
C LEU A 79 -21.14 -2.17 4.55
N ASN A 80 -21.57 -0.91 4.40
CA ASN A 80 -22.48 -0.26 5.34
C ASN A 80 -23.88 -0.89 5.34
N ALA A 81 -24.40 -1.26 4.18
CA ALA A 81 -25.65 -2.00 4.07
C ALA A 81 -25.53 -3.38 4.75
N CYS A 82 -24.41 -4.09 4.50
CA CYS A 82 -24.09 -5.34 5.17
C CYS A 82 -24.01 -5.18 6.69
N ALA A 83 -23.30 -4.16 7.19
CA ALA A 83 -23.18 -3.87 8.62
C ALA A 83 -24.56 -3.64 9.25
N ALA A 84 -25.41 -2.82 8.61
CA ALA A 84 -26.77 -2.56 9.08
C ALA A 84 -27.63 -3.84 9.11
N ALA A 85 -27.55 -4.68 8.09
CA ALA A 85 -28.28 -5.95 8.01
C ALA A 85 -27.86 -6.95 9.10
N LEU A 86 -26.60 -6.87 9.56
CA LEU A 86 -26.07 -7.70 10.63
C LEU A 86 -26.21 -7.06 12.02
N GLY A 87 -26.88 -5.90 12.13
CA GLY A 87 -27.05 -5.19 13.40
C GLY A 87 -25.79 -4.48 13.92
N PHE A 88 -24.76 -4.35 13.09
CA PHE A 88 -23.59 -3.54 13.41
C PHE A 88 -23.87 -2.06 13.15
N ARG A 89 -23.22 -1.18 13.93
CA ARG A 89 -23.24 0.25 13.64
C ARG A 89 -22.63 0.49 12.25
N ARG A 90 -23.29 1.33 11.45
CA ARG A 90 -22.73 1.81 10.18
C ARG A 90 -21.38 2.48 10.46
N ALA A 91 -20.42 2.29 9.56
CA ALA A 91 -19.23 3.11 9.57
C ALA A 91 -19.64 4.57 9.35
N ARG A 92 -18.96 5.52 10.00
CA ARG A 92 -19.13 6.94 9.68
C ARG A 92 -18.85 7.12 8.18
N ASP A 93 -19.65 7.94 7.52
CA ASP A 93 -19.39 8.30 6.13
C ASP A 93 -18.18 9.24 6.09
N TYR A 94 -17.00 8.67 5.85
CA TYR A 94 -15.76 9.45 5.73
C TYR A 94 -15.67 10.20 4.39
N THR A 95 -16.63 9.96 3.48
CA THR A 95 -16.71 10.59 2.17
C THR A 95 -17.73 11.72 2.10
N ASP A 96 -18.52 11.94 3.16
CA ASP A 96 -19.45 13.06 3.29
C ASP A 96 -18.68 14.34 3.69
N PRO A 97 -18.61 15.37 2.81
CA PRO A 97 -17.97 16.64 3.14
C PRO A 97 -18.62 17.34 4.34
N ALA A 98 -19.91 17.08 4.60
CA ALA A 98 -20.63 17.66 5.74
C ALA A 98 -20.32 16.93 7.06
N ALA A 99 -19.94 15.66 7.02
CA ALA A 99 -19.46 14.93 8.20
C ALA A 99 -18.01 15.28 8.58
N ALA A 100 -17.25 15.88 7.66
CA ALA A 100 -15.91 16.43 7.89
C ALA A 100 -15.93 17.75 8.69
N LEU A 101 -17.08 18.41 8.84
CA LEU A 101 -17.21 19.70 9.51
C LEU A 101 -17.70 19.54 10.96
N GLY A 102 -16.78 19.01 11.77
CA GLY A 102 -16.64 19.34 13.19
C GLY A 102 -15.25 19.92 13.48
N TRP A 103 -14.57 20.43 12.46
CA TRP A 103 -13.36 21.25 12.62
C TRP A 103 -13.85 22.68 12.81
N GLU A 104 -14.05 23.07 14.08
CA GLU A 104 -14.12 24.48 14.44
C GLU A 104 -12.89 25.16 13.86
N ASP A 105 -13.13 26.10 12.94
CA ASP A 105 -12.24 27.14 12.44
C ASP A 105 -10.77 27.01 12.89
N ALA A 106 -10.09 25.97 12.41
CA ALA A 106 -8.66 26.07 12.22
C ALA A 106 -8.54 26.93 10.97
N GLU A 107 -8.45 28.25 11.21
CA GLU A 107 -7.91 29.20 10.25
C GLU A 107 -6.84 28.46 9.47
N ALA A 108 -7.10 28.29 8.17
CA ALA A 108 -6.09 27.86 7.22
C ALA A 108 -4.98 28.90 7.33
N THR A 109 -4.05 28.64 8.25
CA THR A 109 -2.80 29.31 8.28
C THR A 109 -2.19 28.86 6.97
N GLU A 110 -2.11 29.77 6.01
CA GLU A 110 -1.32 29.64 4.81
C GLU A 110 0.14 29.41 5.22
N SER A 111 0.46 28.24 5.77
CA SER A 111 1.83 27.78 5.91
C SER A 111 2.24 27.21 4.56
N GLY A 112 2.55 28.12 3.64
CA GLY A 112 3.26 27.88 2.38
C GLY A 112 2.99 26.52 1.72
N ALA A 113 1.79 26.34 1.17
CA ALA A 113 1.50 25.17 0.34
C ALA A 113 2.47 25.17 -0.85
N LEU A 114 3.47 24.28 -0.81
CA LEU A 114 4.37 24.05 -1.94
C LEU A 114 3.52 23.69 -3.15
N ASP A 115 3.66 24.45 -4.24
CA ASP A 115 3.01 24.12 -5.50
C ASP A 115 3.67 22.86 -6.10
N PHE A 116 3.16 21.70 -5.70
CA PHE A 116 3.64 20.39 -6.15
C PHE A 116 3.48 20.18 -7.67
N THR A 117 2.78 21.08 -8.38
CA THR A 117 2.59 21.01 -9.83
C THR A 117 3.78 21.57 -10.64
N LYS A 118 4.76 22.20 -9.98
CA LYS A 118 5.97 22.76 -10.61
C LYS A 118 7.28 22.15 -10.11
N LEU A 119 7.21 20.97 -9.48
CA LEU A 119 8.42 20.32 -8.99
C LEU A 119 9.21 19.66 -10.13
N GLU A 120 10.48 20.01 -10.20
CA GLU A 120 11.43 19.33 -11.08
C GLU A 120 11.59 17.85 -10.68
N PRO A 121 11.75 16.94 -11.65
CA PRO A 121 11.99 15.52 -11.35
C PRO A 121 13.23 15.32 -10.49
N ALA A 122 13.15 14.47 -9.47
CA ALA A 122 14.30 14.16 -8.60
C ALA A 122 15.52 13.75 -9.43
N GLU A 123 16.70 14.31 -9.14
CA GLU A 123 17.93 14.01 -9.88
C GLU A 123 18.31 12.54 -9.71
N LEU A 124 18.73 11.92 -10.83
CA LEU A 124 19.22 10.55 -10.83
C LEU A 124 20.73 10.55 -10.61
N GLU A 125 21.14 10.40 -9.36
CA GLU A 125 22.55 10.43 -8.97
C GLU A 125 23.31 9.23 -9.54
N SER A 126 24.35 9.47 -10.35
CA SER A 126 25.17 8.40 -10.94
C SER A 126 26.26 7.94 -9.96
N VAL A 127 26.45 6.62 -9.88
CA VAL A 127 27.49 5.97 -9.08
C VAL A 127 28.29 5.03 -9.97
N GLU A 128 29.60 5.25 -10.08
CA GLU A 128 30.53 4.45 -10.90
C GLU A 128 30.90 3.08 -10.26
N ALA A 129 29.95 2.46 -9.58
CA ALA A 129 30.11 1.16 -8.95
C ALA A 129 28.78 0.42 -8.93
N GLY A 130 28.81 -0.90 -8.68
CA GLY A 130 27.60 -1.69 -8.51
C GLY A 130 26.90 -1.39 -7.19
N LEU A 131 25.62 -1.73 -7.09
CA LEU A 131 24.80 -1.52 -5.88
C LEU A 131 25.43 -2.17 -4.63
N SER A 132 26.09 -3.32 -4.82
CA SER A 132 26.79 -4.07 -3.76
C SER A 132 27.98 -3.34 -3.14
N SER A 133 28.49 -2.28 -3.77
CA SER A 133 29.56 -1.44 -3.21
C SER A 133 29.10 -0.62 -2.01
N GLN A 134 27.79 -0.32 -1.92
CA GLN A 134 27.22 0.51 -0.85
C GLN A 134 26.27 -0.27 0.05
N TYR A 135 25.67 -1.36 -0.44
CA TYR A 135 24.64 -2.10 0.29
C TYR A 135 24.86 -3.60 0.26
N THR A 136 24.66 -4.24 1.41
CA THR A 136 24.54 -5.69 1.54
C THR A 136 23.07 -6.06 1.68
N ILE A 137 22.53 -6.84 0.73
CA ILE A 137 21.12 -7.26 0.77
C ILE A 137 20.91 -8.21 1.95
N VAL A 138 19.96 -7.86 2.82
CA VAL A 138 19.57 -8.67 3.99
C VAL A 138 18.39 -9.56 3.64
N ALA A 139 17.34 -8.98 3.05
CA ALA A 139 16.13 -9.72 2.71
C ALA A 139 15.39 -9.08 1.53
N ARG A 140 14.75 -9.92 0.71
CA ARG A 140 13.74 -9.49 -0.27
C ARG A 140 12.38 -9.37 0.43
N ILE A 141 11.73 -8.21 0.26
CA ILE A 141 10.42 -7.91 0.86
C ILE A 141 9.31 -8.40 -0.08
N ASN A 142 9.24 -7.82 -1.27
CA ASN A 142 8.24 -8.11 -2.29
C ASN A 142 8.68 -7.57 -3.66
N GLU A 143 7.79 -7.68 -4.63
CA GLU A 143 7.91 -7.13 -5.99
C GLU A 143 6.61 -6.39 -6.30
N ASP A 144 6.73 -5.27 -6.99
CA ASP A 144 5.63 -4.54 -7.60
C ASP A 144 5.98 -4.25 -9.07
N PHE A 145 5.07 -3.64 -9.81
CA PHE A 145 5.27 -3.45 -11.25
C PHE A 145 6.37 -2.44 -11.60
N THR A 146 6.87 -1.63 -10.65
CA THR A 146 8.01 -0.74 -10.89
C THR A 146 9.33 -1.38 -10.51
N GLY A 147 9.34 -2.35 -9.59
CA GLY A 147 10.58 -2.97 -9.16
C GLY A 147 10.48 -3.97 -8.01
N LEU A 148 11.67 -4.35 -7.54
CA LEU A 148 11.91 -5.27 -6.44
C LEU A 148 12.24 -4.48 -5.17
N ASN A 149 11.62 -4.84 -4.05
CA ASN A 149 11.87 -4.20 -2.76
C ASN A 149 12.73 -5.08 -1.86
N TYR A 150 13.77 -4.48 -1.26
CA TYR A 150 14.72 -5.16 -0.37
C TYR A 150 14.92 -4.37 0.93
N VAL A 151 15.27 -5.08 1.99
CA VAL A 151 15.98 -4.52 3.15
C VAL A 151 17.46 -4.79 2.93
N ALA A 152 18.29 -3.77 3.12
CA ALA A 152 19.73 -3.86 2.98
C ALA A 152 20.45 -3.08 4.06
N GLU A 153 21.66 -3.52 4.43
CA GLU A 153 22.54 -2.83 5.36
C GLU A 153 23.56 -1.98 4.58
N GLU A 154 23.81 -0.76 5.03
CA GLU A 154 24.85 0.11 4.45
C GLU A 154 26.26 -0.37 4.79
N VAL A 155 27.08 -0.59 3.78
CA VAL A 155 28.47 -1.10 3.92
C VAL A 155 29.35 -0.11 4.69
N GLN A 156 29.18 1.19 4.46
CA GLN A 156 29.98 2.23 5.11
C GLN A 156 29.53 2.51 6.55
N LYS A 157 28.28 2.19 6.90
CA LYS A 157 27.67 2.53 8.18
C LYS A 157 26.94 1.33 8.77
N LYS A 158 27.74 0.41 9.32
CA LYS A 158 27.27 -0.83 9.96
C LYS A 158 26.10 -0.59 10.92
N GLY A 159 25.07 -1.42 10.82
CA GLY A 159 23.82 -1.32 11.56
C GLY A 159 22.77 -0.36 10.97
N THR A 160 23.10 0.43 9.95
CA THR A 160 22.13 1.29 9.28
C THR A 160 21.40 0.51 8.21
N MET A 161 20.09 0.33 8.41
CA MET A 161 19.22 -0.40 7.50
C MET A 161 18.48 0.55 6.56
N SER A 162 18.46 0.18 5.28
CA SER A 162 17.78 0.92 4.22
C SER A 162 16.79 0.01 3.49
N ILE A 163 15.70 0.61 3.03
CA ILE A 163 14.77 0.00 2.08
C ILE A 163 15.21 0.41 0.69
N LEU A 164 15.50 -0.58 -0.15
CA LEU A 164 15.88 -0.40 -1.54
C LEU A 164 14.71 -0.78 -2.43
N HIS A 165 14.29 0.12 -3.31
CA HIS A 165 13.38 -0.20 -4.40
C HIS A 165 14.18 -0.22 -5.71
N VAL A 166 14.55 -1.42 -6.18
CA VAL A 166 15.37 -1.65 -7.37
C VAL A 166 14.45 -1.74 -8.58
N LEU A 167 14.58 -0.80 -9.51
CA LEU A 167 13.67 -0.65 -10.66
C LEU A 167 13.86 -1.76 -11.68
N HIS A 168 12.76 -2.25 -12.27
CA HIS A 168 12.84 -3.20 -13.37
C HIS A 168 13.47 -2.56 -14.61
N PRO A 169 14.35 -3.27 -15.35
CA PRO A 169 14.93 -2.76 -16.59
C PRO A 169 13.90 -2.35 -17.64
N MET A 170 12.72 -2.99 -17.63
CA MET A 170 11.63 -2.64 -18.56
C MET A 170 10.95 -1.32 -18.21
N PHE A 171 10.83 -1.02 -16.93
CA PHE A 171 10.32 0.28 -16.47
C PHE A 171 11.25 1.42 -16.88
N LEU A 172 12.58 1.19 -16.82
CA LEU A 172 13.57 2.19 -17.23
C LEU A 172 13.54 2.57 -18.72
N ARG A 173 12.85 1.80 -19.57
CA ARG A 173 12.68 2.12 -21.00
C ARG A 173 11.49 3.03 -21.27
N ASP A 174 10.57 3.17 -20.34
CA ASP A 174 9.44 4.11 -20.44
C ASP A 174 9.86 5.45 -19.84
N GLU A 175 10.42 6.32 -20.69
CA GLU A 175 10.92 7.64 -20.26
C GLU A 175 9.82 8.49 -19.61
N SER A 176 8.60 8.43 -20.17
CA SER A 176 7.46 9.19 -19.65
C SER A 176 7.04 8.71 -18.26
N ALA A 177 7.01 7.40 -18.03
CA ALA A 177 6.69 6.84 -16.71
C ALA A 177 7.83 7.08 -15.70
N LEU A 178 9.09 7.01 -16.14
CA LEU A 178 10.25 7.30 -15.31
C LEU A 178 10.29 8.78 -14.88
N GLU A 179 9.92 9.70 -15.76
CA GLU A 179 9.84 11.13 -15.43
C GLU A 179 8.76 11.41 -14.38
N ARG A 180 7.54 10.88 -14.56
CA ARG A 180 6.47 10.97 -13.55
C ARG A 180 6.88 10.39 -12.21
N PHE A 181 7.51 9.21 -12.23
CA PHE A 181 8.04 8.55 -11.05
C PHE A 181 9.06 9.42 -10.30
N ARG A 182 9.98 10.08 -11.02
CA ARG A 182 10.96 11.01 -10.44
C ARG A 182 10.31 12.27 -9.88
N VAL A 183 9.26 12.79 -10.50
CA VAL A 183 8.46 13.89 -9.94
C VAL A 183 7.81 13.45 -8.62
N HIS A 184 7.17 12.29 -8.57
CA HIS A 184 6.58 11.78 -7.33
C HIS A 184 7.61 11.55 -6.23
N ILE A 185 8.82 11.09 -6.55
CA ILE A 185 9.89 11.00 -5.57
C ILE A 185 10.25 12.38 -5.03
N ALA A 186 10.41 13.39 -5.89
CA ALA A 186 10.70 14.75 -5.45
C ALA A 186 9.60 15.33 -4.54
N GLN A 187 8.33 15.02 -4.84
CA GLN A 187 7.20 15.39 -4.00
C GLN A 187 7.22 14.63 -2.66
N LEU A 188 7.46 13.32 -2.67
CA LEU A 188 7.57 12.47 -1.46
C LEU A 188 8.74 12.87 -0.55
N MET A 189 9.84 13.40 -1.10
CA MET A 189 10.95 13.93 -0.32
C MET A 189 10.57 15.16 0.50
N ARG A 190 9.51 15.88 0.09
CA ARG A 190 9.07 17.16 0.67
C ARG A 190 7.70 17.08 1.34
N VAL A 191 6.99 15.96 1.20
CA VAL A 191 5.64 15.79 1.74
C VAL A 191 5.66 15.83 3.26
N ASP A 192 4.73 16.60 3.83
CA ASP A 192 4.54 16.69 5.28
C ASP A 192 3.52 15.68 5.79
N VAL A 193 3.79 14.40 5.53
CA VAL A 193 3.06 13.27 6.11
C VAL A 193 4.05 12.43 6.88
N ALA A 194 4.09 12.63 8.20
CA ALA A 194 5.08 11.99 9.06
C ALA A 194 5.05 10.46 8.94
N GLU A 195 3.88 9.87 8.81
CA GLU A 195 3.68 8.42 8.73
C GLU A 195 4.15 7.82 7.41
N ILE A 196 4.51 8.61 6.40
CA ILE A 196 5.04 8.10 5.14
C ILE A 196 6.56 8.02 5.18
N VAL A 197 7.09 6.88 4.75
CA VAL A 197 8.53 6.69 4.57
C VAL A 197 9.01 7.58 3.43
N ARG A 198 9.90 8.52 3.75
CA ARG A 198 10.45 9.46 2.77
C ARG A 198 11.64 8.86 2.04
N PRO A 199 11.66 8.88 0.70
CA PRO A 199 12.86 8.60 -0.08
C PRO A 199 13.99 9.58 0.28
N LYS A 200 15.22 9.08 0.28
CA LYS A 200 16.45 9.88 0.47
C LYS A 200 17.09 10.25 -0.85
N ALA A 201 17.04 9.37 -1.84
CA ALA A 201 17.63 9.58 -3.16
C ALA A 201 17.09 8.56 -4.17
N ILE A 202 17.28 8.85 -5.46
CA ILE A 202 17.25 7.86 -6.53
C ILE A 202 18.63 7.82 -7.19
N LYS A 203 19.21 6.62 -7.27
CA LYS A 203 20.60 6.43 -7.70
C LYS A 203 20.67 5.47 -8.89
N ARG A 204 21.55 5.77 -9.84
CA ARG A 204 21.95 4.90 -10.94
C ARG A 204 23.34 4.34 -10.66
N TYR A 205 23.38 3.07 -10.30
CA TYR A 205 24.60 2.27 -10.23
C TYR A 205 24.95 1.71 -11.61
N SER A 206 26.12 1.10 -11.73
CA SER A 206 26.56 0.46 -12.99
C SER A 206 25.66 -0.72 -13.41
N ASP A 207 24.98 -1.34 -12.44
CA ASP A 207 24.16 -2.55 -12.61
C ASP A 207 22.66 -2.29 -12.44
N TYR A 208 22.26 -1.34 -11.57
CA TYR A 208 20.86 -1.09 -11.23
C TYR A 208 20.51 0.38 -11.02
N VAL A 209 19.22 0.70 -11.12
CA VAL A 209 18.67 1.96 -10.62
C VAL A 209 17.83 1.65 -9.38
N ALA A 210 18.04 2.39 -8.29
CA ALA A 210 17.35 2.15 -7.03
C ALA A 210 16.91 3.44 -6.35
N VAL A 211 15.70 3.42 -5.78
CA VAL A 211 15.26 4.41 -4.79
C VAL A 211 15.73 3.95 -3.42
N ILE A 212 16.38 4.84 -2.69
CA ILE A 212 16.92 4.59 -1.36
C ILE A 212 16.02 5.27 -0.33
N SER A 213 15.57 4.54 0.67
CA SER A 213 14.82 5.08 1.81
C SER A 213 15.38 4.51 3.11
N GLU A 214 15.26 5.26 4.20
CA GLU A 214 15.57 4.70 5.51
C GLU A 214 14.58 3.60 5.87
N LYS A 215 15.05 2.50 6.44
CA LYS A 215 14.14 1.52 7.00
C LYS A 215 13.49 2.11 8.26
N PRO A 216 12.15 2.14 8.35
CA PRO A 216 11.49 2.56 9.58
C PRO A 216 11.83 1.66 10.75
N GLU A 217 11.83 2.25 11.94
CA GLU A 217 11.87 1.53 13.20
C GLU A 217 10.64 0.62 13.36
N GLY A 218 10.76 -0.37 14.23
CA GLY A 218 9.72 -1.37 14.46
C GLY A 218 9.73 -2.55 13.49
N ILE A 219 8.68 -3.36 13.59
CA ILE A 219 8.47 -4.60 12.85
C ILE A 219 7.40 -4.41 11.79
N ASP A 220 7.50 -5.12 10.67
CA ASP A 220 6.44 -5.07 9.66
C ASP A 220 5.19 -5.80 10.13
N LEU A 221 4.02 -5.35 9.68
CA LEU A 221 2.73 -5.89 10.08
C LEU A 221 2.59 -7.36 9.67
N LEU A 222 3.22 -7.82 8.58
CA LEU A 222 3.19 -9.23 8.21
C LEU A 222 3.86 -10.10 9.29
N SER A 223 5.00 -9.67 9.82
CA SER A 223 5.69 -10.36 10.92
C SER A 223 4.86 -10.38 12.20
N VAL A 224 4.15 -9.28 12.51
CA VAL A 224 3.19 -9.25 13.62
C VAL A 224 2.07 -10.28 13.43
N LEU A 225 1.42 -10.24 12.27
CA LEU A 225 0.29 -11.13 11.97
C LEU A 225 0.70 -12.61 11.95
N ARG A 226 1.92 -12.93 11.51
CA ARG A 226 2.46 -14.29 11.59
C ARG A 226 2.67 -14.76 13.02
N THR A 227 2.99 -13.85 13.94
CA THR A 227 3.26 -14.17 15.34
C THR A 227 1.98 -14.31 16.14
N GLU A 228 1.01 -13.40 15.93
CA GLU A 228 -0.25 -13.38 16.68
C GLU A 228 -1.36 -14.22 16.05
N GLY A 229 -1.23 -14.58 14.77
CA GLY A 229 -2.23 -15.34 14.04
C GLY A 229 -3.43 -14.48 13.66
N THR A 230 -4.49 -14.51 14.48
CA THR A 230 -5.72 -13.75 14.25
C THR A 230 -5.80 -12.57 15.23
N VAL A 231 -6.09 -11.38 14.69
CA VAL A 231 -6.30 -10.16 15.49
C VAL A 231 -7.79 -9.84 15.52
N PRO A 232 -8.42 -9.71 16.71
CA PRO A 232 -9.81 -9.29 16.81
C PRO A 232 -10.06 -7.95 16.11
N LEU A 233 -11.18 -7.83 15.39
CA LEU A 233 -11.48 -6.61 14.61
C LEU A 233 -11.50 -5.34 15.46
N VAL A 234 -11.97 -5.43 16.71
CA VAL A 234 -11.95 -4.32 17.69
C VAL A 234 -10.53 -3.83 17.97
N GLU A 235 -9.55 -4.73 17.97
CA GLU A 235 -8.14 -4.39 18.21
C GLU A 235 -7.45 -3.88 16.94
N ALA A 236 -7.89 -4.35 15.76
CA ALA A 236 -7.38 -3.90 14.47
C ALA A 236 -7.97 -2.55 14.02
N ALA A 237 -9.19 -2.19 14.46
CA ALA A 237 -9.90 -1.01 13.98
C ALA A 237 -9.10 0.31 14.12
N PRO A 238 -8.45 0.61 15.26
CA PRO A 238 -7.65 1.84 15.38
C PRO A 238 -6.48 1.90 14.40
N LEU A 239 -5.83 0.76 14.14
CA LEU A 239 -4.76 0.66 13.16
C LEU A 239 -5.30 0.96 11.75
N LEU A 240 -6.44 0.38 11.39
CA LEU A 240 -7.06 0.58 10.08
C LEU A 240 -7.51 2.03 9.89
N GLU A 241 -8.08 2.66 10.92
CA GLU A 241 -8.47 4.07 10.90
C GLU A 241 -7.25 4.97 10.66
N LYS A 242 -6.13 4.70 11.35
CA LYS A 242 -4.88 5.45 11.15
C LYS A 242 -4.29 5.25 9.75
N ILE A 243 -4.36 4.03 9.21
CA ILE A 243 -3.92 3.78 7.83
C ILE A 243 -4.78 4.55 6.83
N ALA A 244 -6.09 4.60 7.04
CA ALA A 244 -7.00 5.35 6.19
C ALA A 244 -6.71 6.85 6.21
N ASP A 245 -6.53 7.45 7.40
CA ASP A 245 -6.16 8.86 7.55
C ASP A 245 -4.87 9.22 6.80
N VAL A 246 -3.84 8.37 6.91
CA VAL A 246 -2.58 8.58 6.17
C VAL A 246 -2.81 8.50 4.66
N CYS A 247 -3.61 7.54 4.18
CA CYS A 247 -3.96 7.44 2.76
C CYS A 247 -4.68 8.69 2.25
N ASP A 248 -5.62 9.24 3.03
CA ASP A 248 -6.38 10.43 2.67
C ASP A 248 -5.46 11.66 2.58
N ARG A 249 -4.54 11.84 3.55
CA ARG A 249 -3.54 12.91 3.51
C ARG A 249 -2.58 12.79 2.32
N VAL A 250 -2.15 11.57 1.97
CA VAL A 250 -1.32 11.33 0.77
C VAL A 250 -2.09 11.62 -0.52
N CYS A 251 -3.36 11.23 -0.58
CA CYS A 251 -4.23 11.51 -1.71
C CYS A 251 -4.47 13.02 -1.89
N ALA A 252 -4.70 13.74 -0.78
CA ALA A 252 -4.83 15.21 -0.77
C ALA A 252 -3.55 15.91 -1.27
N ALA A 253 -2.38 15.32 -1.01
CA ALA A 253 -1.09 15.76 -1.56
C ALA A 253 -0.87 15.39 -3.04
N ARG A 254 -1.87 14.80 -3.72
CA ARG A 254 -1.83 14.34 -5.13
C ARG A 254 -0.74 13.31 -5.41
N LEU A 255 -0.35 12.54 -4.40
CA LEU A 255 0.62 11.46 -4.53
C LEU A 255 -0.07 10.13 -4.90
N PRO A 256 0.67 9.14 -5.44
CA PRO A 256 0.09 7.86 -5.86
C PRO A 256 -0.51 6.98 -4.74
N GLY A 257 -0.35 7.36 -3.48
CA GLY A 257 -0.85 6.62 -2.31
C GLY A 257 0.24 5.86 -1.55
N ALA A 258 -0.19 4.94 -0.69
CA ALA A 258 0.68 4.09 0.12
C ALA A 258 0.62 2.60 -0.32
N GLN A 259 1.65 1.83 0.03
CA GLN A 259 1.67 0.38 -0.16
C GLN A 259 1.03 -0.33 1.04
N LEU A 260 -0.18 -0.84 0.84
CA LEU A 260 -0.98 -1.46 1.89
C LEU A 260 -0.71 -2.96 2.09
N ALA A 261 0.33 -3.50 1.46
CA ALA A 261 0.77 -4.85 1.74
C ALA A 261 1.30 -4.94 3.19
N PRO A 262 0.95 -5.96 3.99
CA PRO A 262 1.37 -6.02 5.40
C PRO A 262 2.88 -5.94 5.62
N ALA A 263 3.70 -6.43 4.67
CA ALA A 263 5.17 -6.31 4.74
C ALA A 263 5.71 -4.89 4.48
N ARG A 264 4.84 -3.92 4.19
CA ARG A 264 5.15 -2.52 3.84
C ARG A 264 4.54 -1.51 4.82
N ILE A 265 3.90 -2.04 5.85
CA ILE A 265 3.35 -1.29 6.98
C ILE A 265 4.23 -1.64 8.17
N PHE A 266 4.98 -0.67 8.68
CA PHE A 266 5.77 -0.85 9.89
C PHE A 266 4.99 -0.37 11.09
N VAL A 267 5.02 -1.16 12.14
CA VAL A 267 4.34 -0.89 13.39
C VAL A 267 5.37 -0.85 14.52
N GLU A 268 5.33 0.25 15.27
CA GLU A 268 6.11 0.40 16.48
C GLU A 268 5.17 0.21 17.67
N ARG A 269 5.36 -0.90 18.40
CA ARG A 269 4.53 -1.21 19.58
C ARG A 269 4.96 -0.31 20.74
N SER A 270 4.03 0.49 21.23
CA SER A 270 4.09 0.97 22.61
C SER A 270 3.39 -0.04 23.53
N ASN A 271 3.70 -0.03 24.83
CA ASN A 271 3.22 -0.99 25.85
C ASN A 271 1.68 -1.10 26.02
N GLY A 272 0.86 -0.55 25.11
CA GLY A 272 -0.62 -0.51 25.18
C GLY A 272 -1.38 -1.26 24.08
N GLY A 273 -0.73 -2.13 23.30
CA GLY A 273 -1.38 -2.89 22.21
C GLY A 273 -1.55 -2.09 20.91
N LEU A 274 -2.27 -2.65 19.92
CA LEU A 274 -2.43 -2.07 18.57
C LEU A 274 -3.09 -0.68 18.53
N SER A 275 -3.80 -0.29 19.60
CA SER A 275 -4.49 0.99 19.73
C SER A 275 -3.57 2.20 19.91
N LYS A 276 -2.31 1.99 20.32
CA LYS A 276 -1.30 3.05 20.52
C LYS A 276 -0.07 2.85 19.63
N VAL A 277 -0.25 2.21 18.48
CA VAL A 277 0.85 1.91 17.56
C VAL A 277 1.18 3.12 16.70
N GLN A 278 2.46 3.48 16.65
CA GLN A 278 2.96 4.35 15.59
C GLN A 278 3.10 3.52 14.32
N ILE A 279 2.65 4.09 13.20
CA ILE A 279 2.74 3.42 11.91
C ILE A 279 3.67 4.19 10.99
N ARG A 280 4.37 3.45 10.14
CA ARG A 280 5.10 4.00 9.00
C ARG A 280 4.71 3.21 7.75
N LEU A 281 4.18 3.89 6.76
CA LEU A 281 3.73 3.33 5.50
C LEU A 281 4.75 3.60 4.41
N CYS A 282 5.18 2.56 3.70
CA CYS A 282 5.97 2.78 2.49
C CYS A 282 5.10 3.43 1.40
N PRO A 283 5.60 4.45 0.70
CA PRO A 283 4.84 5.10 -0.36
C PRO A 283 4.75 4.22 -1.59
N ARG A 284 3.75 4.50 -2.42
CA ARG A 284 3.72 4.08 -3.82
C ARG A 284 4.34 5.19 -4.67
N PHE A 285 5.31 4.84 -5.51
CA PHE A 285 6.00 5.81 -6.36
C PHE A 285 5.27 6.10 -7.68
N LEU A 286 4.42 5.17 -8.13
CA LEU A 286 3.64 5.32 -9.36
C LEU A 286 2.31 4.60 -9.24
N ALA A 287 1.24 5.22 -9.71
CA ALA A 287 -0.06 4.58 -9.82
C ALA A 287 -0.10 3.71 -11.08
N VAL A 288 -0.87 2.62 -11.03
CA VAL A 288 -1.06 1.72 -12.18
C VAL A 288 -1.65 2.45 -13.41
N SER A 289 -2.38 3.55 -13.20
CA SER A 289 -2.86 4.44 -14.28
C SER A 289 -1.76 4.96 -15.17
N GLU A 290 -0.61 5.19 -14.56
CA GLU A 290 0.45 6.03 -15.10
C GLU A 290 1.48 5.19 -15.84
N ALA A 291 1.36 3.85 -15.75
CA ALA A 291 2.16 2.87 -16.45
C ALA A 291 1.35 1.57 -16.69
N PRO A 292 0.21 1.63 -17.42
CA PRO A 292 -0.71 0.50 -17.55
C PRO A 292 -0.13 -0.64 -18.39
N GLU A 293 0.87 -0.38 -19.23
CA GLU A 293 1.55 -1.40 -20.04
C GLU A 293 2.55 -2.23 -19.24
N LEU A 294 3.13 -1.64 -18.19
CA LEU A 294 4.08 -2.30 -17.29
C LEU A 294 3.40 -3.10 -16.18
N ALA A 295 2.12 -2.83 -15.93
CA ALA A 295 1.32 -3.50 -14.90
C ALA A 295 0.52 -4.72 -15.41
N ARG A 296 0.71 -5.14 -16.67
CA ARG A 296 0.03 -6.28 -17.30
C ARG A 296 0.78 -7.60 -17.13
#